data_AF-A0AAV6Z9C5-F1
#
_entry.id   AF-A0AAV6Z9C5-F1
#
_cell.length_a   1.000
_cell.length_b   1.000
_cell.length_c   1.000
_cell.angle_alpha   90.00
_cell.angle_beta   90.00
_cell.angle_gamma   90.00
#
_symmetry.space_group_name_H-M   'P 1'
#
loop_
_entity.id
_entity.type
_entity.pdbx_description
1 polymer ?
#
loop_
_entity_poly.entity_id
_entity_poly.type
_entity_poly.pdbx_seq_one_letter_code
_entity_poly.pdbx_strand_id
1 'polypeptide(L)'
;IQEKDGKIKSLEELLQAGQLKADKEGRTVQELTKEIEALKESLASSQLEKAEQVSTTAQVRALQNELRSKEENLKGIEERFNEREKVILEKERQIEDLQKESQQLKIHIEEVQQNLQQQGSSSPGEQELQRLVQQHNEKIKGMEAALSEREANLTVTTQELKGLKKENEILKIQACELQKKHDEQLRQVSSVAKGEELIEAIAAKDKKITELLAELEDQKSAVEQQRKKNNERPQNTGENEAREILQKIFPTVSVASTLRHCEWIQEFEKAAKVCLHESGGAEKVKELEQKLKEGEEIHTLLQLECEKYKSVLAETEGILQRLQRSVEEEEGRWKVKLEESQNELREAKSSVHLLEQELDRVKGRSQERENLFKEKEHLETELEKAENERATYVSEVRELKTQLNETLQKLEGEQTERQKVANDLHEAQKSLDLIQLEILKGTSDPNVIENSDISPATDEQQKKEKISSSLSQTVTQLQQCLQQLTKGREHFQVIG
;
A
#
# COMPACT_ATOMS: atom_id res chain seq x y z
N ILE A 1 -98.82 -5.61 -43.20
CA ILE A 1 -98.58 -5.69 -41.75
C ILE A 1 -97.52 -6.76 -41.47
N GLN A 2 -97.73 -8.02 -41.85
CA GLN A 2 -96.74 -9.11 -41.68
C GLN A 2 -95.33 -8.85 -42.22
N GLU A 3 -95.16 -8.23 -43.41
CA GLU A 3 -93.82 -7.92 -43.94
C GLU A 3 -93.08 -6.84 -43.13
N LYS A 4 -93.82 -5.88 -42.55
CA LYS A 4 -93.24 -4.85 -41.68
C LYS A 4 -92.83 -5.45 -40.33
N ASP A 5 -93.66 -6.34 -39.78
CA ASP A 5 -93.33 -7.05 -38.53
C ASP A 5 -92.12 -7.98 -38.67
N GLY A 6 -91.95 -8.62 -39.84
CA GLY A 6 -90.76 -9.44 -40.14
C GLY A 6 -89.47 -8.61 -40.22
N LYS A 7 -89.53 -7.41 -40.84
CA LYS A 7 -88.39 -6.48 -40.90
C LYS A 7 -88.04 -5.91 -39.52
N ILE A 8 -89.04 -5.62 -38.67
CA ILE A 8 -88.84 -5.17 -37.29
C ILE A 8 -88.14 -6.25 -36.47
N LYS A 9 -88.61 -7.51 -36.53
CA LYS A 9 -87.93 -8.62 -35.84
C LYS A 9 -86.49 -8.82 -36.31
N SER A 10 -86.22 -8.75 -37.61
CA SER A 10 -84.85 -8.88 -38.14
C SER A 10 -83.95 -7.72 -37.70
N LEU A 11 -84.48 -6.49 -37.62
CA LEU A 11 -83.75 -5.34 -37.08
C LEU A 11 -83.51 -5.47 -35.57
N GLU A 12 -84.47 -5.98 -34.80
CA GLU A 12 -84.32 -6.26 -33.37
C GLU A 12 -83.25 -7.34 -33.11
N GLU A 13 -83.24 -8.42 -33.90
CA GLU A 13 -82.22 -9.47 -33.82
C GLU A 13 -80.81 -8.93 -34.15
N LEU A 14 -80.69 -8.09 -35.19
CA LEU A 14 -79.42 -7.44 -35.55
C LEU A 14 -78.95 -6.44 -34.47
N LEU A 15 -79.88 -5.68 -33.88
CA LEU A 15 -79.57 -4.75 -32.79
C LEU A 15 -79.09 -5.52 -31.55
N GLN A 16 -79.79 -6.60 -31.19
CA GLN A 16 -79.44 -7.46 -30.07
C GLN A 16 -78.10 -8.17 -30.28
N ALA A 17 -77.81 -8.62 -31.51
CA ALA A 17 -76.50 -9.16 -31.87
C ALA A 17 -75.40 -8.09 -31.82
N GLY A 18 -75.70 -6.86 -32.24
CA GLY A 18 -74.81 -5.70 -32.14
C GLY A 18 -74.49 -5.33 -30.68
N GLN A 19 -75.48 -5.33 -29.80
CA GLN A 19 -75.31 -5.10 -28.36
C GLN A 19 -74.48 -6.20 -27.70
N LEU A 20 -74.76 -7.47 -27.99
CA LEU A 20 -73.95 -8.58 -27.49
C LEU A 20 -72.50 -8.52 -27.97
N LYS A 21 -72.25 -8.04 -29.19
CA LYS A 21 -70.89 -7.85 -29.72
C LYS A 21 -70.19 -6.68 -29.03
N ALA A 22 -70.86 -5.54 -28.87
CA ALA A 22 -70.33 -4.38 -28.15
C ALA A 22 -70.03 -4.71 -26.68
N ASP A 23 -70.87 -5.52 -26.02
CA ASP A 23 -70.63 -5.98 -24.64
C ASP A 23 -69.42 -6.92 -24.56
N LYS A 24 -69.23 -7.82 -25.55
CA LYS A 24 -68.04 -8.68 -25.62
C LYS A 24 -66.77 -7.86 -25.86
N GLU A 25 -66.82 -6.92 -26.80
CA GLU A 25 -65.70 -6.01 -27.09
C GLU A 25 -65.38 -5.12 -25.87
N GLY A 26 -66.41 -4.60 -25.19
CA GLY A 26 -66.27 -3.84 -23.94
C GLY A 26 -65.60 -4.65 -22.82
N ARG A 27 -65.97 -5.93 -22.64
CA ARG A 27 -65.30 -6.82 -21.69
C ARG A 27 -63.84 -7.06 -22.07
N THR A 28 -63.54 -7.30 -23.34
CA THR A 28 -62.14 -7.48 -23.79
C THR A 28 -61.29 -6.23 -23.58
N VAL A 29 -61.82 -5.03 -23.83
CA VAL A 29 -61.13 -3.77 -23.55
C VAL A 29 -60.89 -3.61 -22.05
N GLN A 30 -61.86 -3.96 -21.21
CA GLN A 30 -61.72 -3.89 -19.76
C GLN A 30 -60.66 -4.87 -19.22
N GLU A 31 -60.60 -6.10 -19.76
CA GLU A 31 -59.58 -7.09 -19.44
C GLU A 31 -58.17 -6.60 -19.80
N LEU A 32 -58.00 -6.10 -21.04
CA LEU A 32 -56.73 -5.53 -21.52
C LEU A 32 -56.31 -4.29 -20.72
N THR A 33 -57.26 -3.47 -20.28
CA THR A 33 -56.97 -2.30 -19.44
C THR A 33 -56.40 -2.72 -18.08
N LYS A 34 -57.02 -3.73 -17.45
CA LYS A 34 -56.51 -4.29 -16.18
C LYS A 34 -55.12 -4.92 -16.34
N GLU A 35 -54.89 -5.61 -17.45
CA GLU A 35 -53.57 -6.19 -17.75
C GLU A 35 -52.49 -5.12 -17.97
N ILE A 36 -52.83 -4.02 -18.65
CA ILE A 36 -51.94 -2.86 -18.80
C ILE A 36 -51.62 -2.21 -17.45
N GLU A 37 -52.61 -2.07 -16.55
CA GLU A 37 -52.39 -1.55 -15.19
C GLU A 37 -51.48 -2.46 -14.37
N ALA A 38 -51.74 -3.77 -14.35
CA ALA A 38 -50.88 -4.73 -13.67
C ALA A 38 -49.44 -4.74 -14.22
N LEU A 39 -49.26 -4.65 -15.54
CA LEU A 39 -47.93 -4.55 -16.16
C LEU A 39 -47.22 -3.24 -15.79
N LYS A 40 -47.95 -2.12 -15.69
CA LYS A 40 -47.38 -0.84 -15.24
C LYS A 40 -46.91 -0.90 -13.79
N GLU A 41 -47.70 -1.50 -12.89
CA GLU A 41 -47.32 -1.68 -11.49
C GLU A 41 -46.09 -2.59 -11.35
N SER A 42 -46.07 -3.71 -12.09
CA SER A 42 -44.92 -4.62 -12.11
C SER A 42 -43.65 -3.93 -12.64
N LEU A 43 -43.77 -3.11 -13.70
CA LEU A 43 -42.65 -2.33 -14.23
C LEU A 43 -42.14 -1.30 -13.22
N ALA A 44 -43.03 -0.60 -12.52
CA ALA A 44 -42.67 0.38 -11.49
C ALA A 44 -41.93 -0.30 -10.31
N SER A 45 -42.42 -1.45 -9.85
CA SER A 45 -41.76 -2.25 -8.80
C SER A 45 -40.36 -2.70 -9.24
N SER A 46 -40.22 -3.20 -10.47
CA SER A 46 -38.91 -3.60 -11.02
C SER A 46 -37.94 -2.42 -11.16
N GLN A 47 -38.43 -1.22 -11.49
CA GLN A 47 -37.59 -0.02 -11.52
C GLN A 47 -37.11 0.41 -10.12
N LEU A 48 -37.96 0.29 -9.10
CA LEU A 48 -37.60 0.56 -7.71
C LEU A 48 -36.51 -0.42 -7.24
N GLU A 49 -36.70 -1.72 -7.48
CA GLU A 49 -35.73 -2.76 -7.13
C GLU A 49 -34.38 -2.54 -7.84
N LYS A 50 -34.42 -2.11 -9.11
CA LYS A 50 -33.22 -1.75 -9.86
C LYS A 50 -32.50 -0.53 -9.26
N ALA A 51 -33.24 0.48 -8.81
CA ALA A 51 -32.67 1.67 -8.16
C ALA A 51 -32.00 1.30 -6.83
N GLU A 52 -32.65 0.45 -6.03
CA GLU A 52 -32.08 -0.10 -4.80
C GLU A 52 -30.80 -0.90 -5.10
N GLN A 53 -30.82 -1.78 -6.10
CA GLN A 53 -29.65 -2.56 -6.50
C GLN A 53 -28.47 -1.69 -6.93
N VAL A 54 -28.72 -0.59 -7.64
CA VAL A 54 -27.67 0.40 -8.01
C VAL A 54 -27.11 1.09 -6.77
N SER A 55 -27.96 1.46 -5.81
CA SER A 55 -27.54 2.08 -4.53
C SER A 55 -26.67 1.13 -3.70
N THR A 56 -27.09 -0.12 -3.54
CA THR A 56 -26.34 -1.16 -2.82
C THR A 56 -25.01 -1.44 -3.51
N THR A 57 -24.99 -1.48 -4.84
CA THR A 57 -23.76 -1.65 -5.63
C THR A 57 -22.79 -0.48 -5.43
N ALA A 58 -23.30 0.76 -5.33
CA ALA A 58 -22.48 1.93 -5.06
C ALA A 58 -21.87 1.89 -3.64
N GLN A 59 -22.64 1.49 -2.62
CA GLN A 59 -22.11 1.30 -1.25
C GLN A 59 -21.04 0.21 -1.18
N VAL A 60 -21.26 -0.93 -1.83
CA VAL A 60 -20.26 -2.02 -1.89
C VAL A 60 -18.97 -1.53 -2.54
N ARG A 61 -19.06 -0.76 -3.64
CA ARG A 61 -17.88 -0.18 -4.30
C ARG A 61 -17.14 0.81 -3.39
N ALA A 62 -17.85 1.63 -2.63
CA ALA A 62 -17.24 2.56 -1.69
C ALA A 62 -16.48 1.81 -0.58
N LEU A 63 -17.09 0.77 0.01
CA LEU A 63 -16.45 -0.06 1.03
C LEU A 63 -15.24 -0.82 0.46
N GLN A 64 -15.30 -1.31 -0.78
CA GLN A 64 -14.16 -1.94 -1.44
C GLN A 64 -12.99 -0.98 -1.64
N ASN A 65 -13.25 0.29 -1.96
CA ASN A 65 -12.21 1.30 -2.09
C ASN A 65 -11.58 1.64 -0.72
N GLU A 66 -12.40 1.77 0.32
CA GLU A 66 -11.90 2.03 1.67
C GLU A 66 -11.07 0.85 2.20
N LEU A 67 -11.51 -0.38 1.93
CA LEU A 67 -10.76 -1.59 2.28
C LEU A 67 -9.39 -1.62 1.58
N ARG A 68 -9.35 -1.34 0.28
CA ARG A 68 -8.09 -1.27 -0.49
C ARG A 68 -7.14 -0.21 0.07
N SER A 69 -7.66 0.97 0.41
CA SER A 69 -6.84 2.02 1.04
C SER A 69 -6.29 1.60 2.40
N LYS A 70 -7.07 0.85 3.20
CA LYS A 70 -6.59 0.29 4.48
C LYS A 70 -5.53 -0.80 4.28
N GLU A 71 -5.68 -1.66 3.26
CA GLU A 71 -4.69 -2.67 2.90
C GLU A 71 -3.35 -2.04 2.46
N GLU A 72 -3.38 -0.98 1.65
CA GLU A 72 -2.19 -0.23 1.26
C GLU A 72 -1.50 0.44 2.46
N ASN A 73 -2.28 1.03 3.36
CA ASN A 73 -1.74 1.62 4.59
C ASN A 73 -1.12 0.56 5.51
N LEU A 74 -1.75 -0.62 5.64
CA LEU A 74 -1.20 -1.76 6.39
C LEU A 74 0.13 -2.21 5.80
N LYS A 75 0.20 -2.36 4.48
CA LYS A 75 1.44 -2.71 3.79
C LYS A 75 2.55 -1.69 4.04
N GLY A 76 2.24 -0.39 4.00
CA GLY A 76 3.22 0.66 4.32
C GLY A 76 3.66 0.66 5.80
N ILE A 77 2.79 0.25 6.73
CA ILE A 77 3.18 0.05 8.13
C ILE A 77 4.10 -1.17 8.26
N GLU A 78 3.79 -2.26 7.57
CA GLU A 78 4.56 -3.51 7.58
C GLU A 78 5.97 -3.31 7.01
N GLU A 79 6.09 -2.56 5.90
CA GLU A 79 7.39 -2.17 5.32
C GLU A 79 8.22 -1.32 6.29
N ARG A 80 7.61 -0.33 6.96
CA ARG A 80 8.30 0.48 7.98
C ARG A 80 8.72 -0.35 9.19
N PHE A 81 7.93 -1.35 9.57
CA PHE A 81 8.27 -2.26 10.66
C PHE A 81 9.48 -3.12 10.30
N ASN A 82 9.46 -3.76 9.13
CA ASN A 82 10.56 -4.58 8.63
C ASN A 82 11.87 -3.78 8.49
N GLU A 83 11.79 -2.52 8.04
CA GLU A 83 12.98 -1.67 7.96
C GLU A 83 13.53 -1.32 9.34
N ARG A 84 12.64 -1.07 10.31
CA ARG A 84 13.03 -0.79 11.69
C ARG A 84 13.65 -2.02 12.37
N GLU A 85 13.15 -3.21 12.06
CA GLU A 85 13.71 -4.48 12.52
C GLU A 85 15.15 -4.71 12.00
N LYS A 86 15.41 -4.43 10.71
CA LYS A 86 16.80 -4.47 10.19
C LYS A 86 17.72 -3.49 10.91
N VAL A 87 17.26 -2.28 11.17
CA VAL A 87 18.06 -1.27 11.90
C VAL A 87 18.34 -1.74 13.33
N ILE A 88 17.39 -2.41 13.98
CA ILE A 88 17.58 -2.98 15.32
C ILE A 88 18.65 -4.08 15.27
N LEU A 89 18.56 -5.03 14.33
CA LEU A 89 19.55 -6.10 14.17
C LEU A 89 20.96 -5.55 13.91
N GLU A 90 21.09 -4.52 13.08
CA GLU A 90 22.38 -3.84 12.84
C GLU A 90 22.91 -3.16 14.10
N LYS A 91 22.04 -2.53 14.89
CA LYS A 91 22.42 -1.92 16.17
C LYS A 91 22.81 -2.96 17.22
N GLU A 92 22.13 -4.10 17.27
CA GLU A 92 22.48 -5.23 18.14
C GLU A 92 23.86 -5.78 17.80
N ARG A 93 24.17 -5.94 16.50
CA ARG A 93 25.50 -6.34 16.04
C ARG A 93 26.58 -5.33 16.46
N GLN A 94 26.33 -4.04 16.27
CA GLN A 94 27.27 -2.98 16.70
C GLN A 94 27.53 -3.01 18.21
N ILE A 95 26.49 -3.28 19.01
CA ILE A 95 26.63 -3.42 20.47
C ILE A 95 27.47 -4.66 20.81
N GLU A 96 27.26 -5.77 20.12
CA GLU A 96 28.01 -7.01 20.36
C GLU A 96 29.51 -6.85 20.00
N ASP A 97 29.81 -6.17 18.90
CA ASP A 97 31.19 -5.84 18.50
C ASP A 97 31.88 -4.94 19.55
N LEU A 98 31.18 -3.89 20.02
CA LEU A 98 31.68 -3.03 21.10
C LEU A 98 31.85 -3.76 22.43
N GLN A 99 31.00 -4.74 22.74
CA GLN A 99 31.14 -5.57 23.93
C GLN A 99 32.38 -6.46 23.85
N LYS A 100 32.67 -7.05 22.68
CA LYS A 100 33.90 -7.84 22.46
C LYS A 100 35.14 -6.98 22.61
N GLU A 101 35.15 -5.78 22.03
CA GLU A 101 36.27 -4.84 22.15
C GLU A 101 36.49 -4.41 23.61
N SER A 102 35.40 -4.12 24.33
CA SER A 102 35.45 -3.80 25.76
C SER A 102 35.98 -4.96 26.62
N GLN A 103 35.61 -6.21 26.31
CA GLN A 103 36.17 -7.39 26.97
C GLN A 103 37.67 -7.56 26.69
N GLN A 104 38.11 -7.35 25.45
CA GLN A 104 39.53 -7.41 25.09
C GLN A 104 40.35 -6.34 25.82
N LEU A 105 39.85 -5.11 25.86
CA LEU A 105 40.49 -4.02 26.60
C LEU A 105 40.59 -4.33 28.09
N LYS A 106 39.55 -4.95 28.66
CA LYS A 106 39.56 -5.37 30.07
C LYS A 106 40.65 -6.41 30.36
N ILE A 107 40.78 -7.42 29.50
CA ILE A 107 41.85 -8.44 29.61
C ILE A 107 43.22 -7.76 29.53
N HIS A 108 43.41 -6.84 28.60
CA HIS A 108 44.70 -6.18 28.42
C HIS A 108 45.06 -5.28 29.61
N ILE A 109 44.08 -4.61 30.23
CA ILE A 109 44.28 -3.86 31.47
C ILE A 109 44.68 -4.78 32.63
N GLU A 110 44.03 -5.94 32.76
CA GLU A 110 44.35 -6.94 33.79
C GLU A 110 45.76 -7.51 33.59
N GLU A 111 46.18 -7.83 32.35
CA GLU A 111 47.55 -8.27 32.02
C GLU A 111 48.61 -7.20 32.34
N VAL A 112 48.34 -5.93 32.00
CA VAL A 112 49.25 -4.82 32.30
C VAL A 112 49.37 -4.60 33.81
N GLN A 113 48.26 -4.67 34.56
CA GLN A 113 48.28 -4.60 36.03
C GLN A 113 49.07 -5.75 36.66
N GLN A 114 48.96 -6.96 36.11
CA GLN A 114 49.67 -8.13 36.61
C GLN A 114 51.18 -8.04 36.32
N ASN A 115 51.56 -7.55 35.14
CA ASN A 115 52.97 -7.29 34.79
C ASN A 115 53.60 -6.18 35.66
N LEU A 116 52.85 -5.13 35.98
CA LEU A 116 53.30 -4.06 36.88
C LEU A 116 53.49 -4.55 38.32
N GLN A 117 52.70 -5.51 38.80
CA GLN A 117 52.90 -6.12 40.12
C GLN A 117 54.12 -7.06 40.19
N GLN A 118 54.56 -7.62 39.06
CA GLN A 118 55.72 -8.53 39.01
C GLN A 118 57.06 -7.79 38.82
N GLN A 119 57.06 -6.55 38.35
CA GLN A 119 58.29 -5.75 38.20
C GLN A 119 58.41 -4.70 39.31
N GLY A 120 58.87 -5.14 40.47
CA GLY A 120 59.49 -4.26 41.45
C GLY A 120 60.91 -3.89 41.01
N SER A 121 61.10 -2.74 40.36
CA SER A 121 62.23 -1.82 40.54
C SER A 121 62.27 -0.73 39.46
N SER A 122 62.46 0.50 39.96
CA SER A 122 62.48 1.78 39.26
C SER A 122 63.40 1.85 38.05
N SER A 123 62.83 2.17 36.88
CA SER A 123 63.52 2.33 35.58
C SER A 123 62.91 3.50 34.77
N PRO A 124 63.68 4.18 33.88
CA PRO A 124 63.19 5.32 33.08
C PRO A 124 61.94 5.05 32.23
N GLY A 125 61.68 3.79 31.86
CA GLY A 125 60.45 3.40 31.14
C GLY A 125 59.17 3.53 31.97
N GLU A 126 59.28 3.51 33.29
CA GLU A 126 58.17 3.66 34.24
C GLU A 126 57.64 5.11 34.25
N GLN A 127 58.51 6.10 34.08
CA GLN A 127 58.11 7.51 33.93
C GLN A 127 57.43 7.81 32.59
N GLU A 128 57.77 7.08 31.52
CA GLU A 128 57.15 7.24 30.21
C GLU A 128 55.78 6.56 30.14
N LEU A 129 55.66 5.35 30.71
CA LEU A 129 54.37 4.69 30.92
C LEU A 129 53.46 5.51 31.85
N GLN A 130 53.99 6.11 32.91
CA GLN A 130 53.19 6.97 33.80
C GLN A 130 52.67 8.22 33.07
N ARG A 131 53.46 8.82 32.17
CA ARG A 131 53.03 9.94 31.32
C ARG A 131 51.93 9.52 30.33
N LEU A 132 52.07 8.36 29.71
CA LEU A 132 51.09 7.82 28.77
C LEU A 132 49.77 7.46 29.47
N VAL A 133 49.84 6.84 30.65
CA VAL A 133 48.69 6.53 31.50
C VAL A 133 47.99 7.82 31.93
N GLN A 134 48.73 8.85 32.33
CA GLN A 134 48.16 10.16 32.67
C GLN A 134 47.42 10.77 31.48
N GLN A 135 48.02 10.73 30.29
CA GLN A 135 47.43 11.24 29.05
C GLN A 135 46.17 10.48 28.63
N HIS A 136 46.17 9.14 28.76
CA HIS A 136 44.98 8.33 28.50
C HIS A 136 43.88 8.57 29.53
N ASN A 137 44.22 8.79 30.80
CA ASN A 137 43.25 9.15 31.84
C ASN A 137 42.59 10.51 31.54
N GLU A 138 43.36 11.50 31.09
CA GLU A 138 42.81 12.80 30.67
C GLU A 138 41.88 12.66 29.46
N LYS A 139 42.23 11.80 28.49
CA LYS A 139 41.34 11.48 27.36
C LYS A 139 40.06 10.78 27.78
N ILE A 140 40.14 9.80 28.68
CA ILE A 140 38.98 9.08 29.22
C ILE A 140 38.06 10.08 29.92
N LYS A 141 38.62 10.95 30.77
CA LYS A 141 37.86 11.98 31.48
C LYS A 141 37.17 12.96 30.52
N GLY A 142 37.82 13.29 29.40
CA GLY A 142 37.21 14.09 28.32
C GLY A 142 36.07 13.35 27.61
N MET A 143 36.23 12.05 27.33
CA MET A 143 35.17 11.23 26.73
C MET A 143 33.98 11.03 27.68
N GLU A 144 34.21 10.86 28.97
CA GLU A 144 33.18 10.77 30.00
C GLU A 144 32.36 12.08 30.09
N ALA A 145 33.04 13.24 30.04
CA ALA A 145 32.37 14.53 30.01
C ALA A 145 31.50 14.70 28.75
N ALA A 146 32.03 14.32 27.58
CA ALA A 146 31.29 14.39 26.32
C ALA A 146 30.09 13.41 26.28
N LEU A 147 30.23 12.23 26.88
CA LEU A 147 29.13 11.28 27.04
C LEU A 147 28.05 11.83 27.97
N SER A 148 28.43 12.41 29.11
CA SER A 148 27.49 13.02 30.05
C SER A 148 26.73 14.21 29.42
N GLU A 149 27.40 15.03 28.61
CA GLU A 149 26.75 16.09 27.83
C GLU A 149 25.77 15.53 26.78
N ARG A 150 26.16 14.45 26.08
CA ARG A 150 25.30 13.78 25.10
C ARG A 150 24.07 13.15 25.75
N GLU A 151 24.22 12.57 26.94
CA GLU A 151 23.11 12.04 27.75
C GLU A 151 22.16 13.17 28.17
N ALA A 152 22.69 14.31 28.65
CA ALA A 152 21.87 15.47 28.98
C ALA A 152 21.07 15.96 27.75
N ASN A 153 21.70 16.08 26.58
CA ASN A 153 21.02 16.46 25.34
C ASN A 153 19.96 15.44 24.90
N LEU A 154 20.20 14.14 25.07
CA LEU A 154 19.20 13.10 24.83
C LEU A 154 17.99 13.22 25.77
N THR A 155 18.20 13.58 27.04
CA THR A 155 17.07 13.79 27.96
C THR A 155 16.21 14.99 27.58
N VAL A 156 16.82 16.09 27.12
CA VAL A 156 16.13 17.29 26.63
C VAL A 156 15.31 16.98 25.38
N THR A 157 15.93 16.38 24.35
CA THR A 157 15.23 16.00 23.11
C THR A 157 14.10 14.99 23.36
N THR A 158 14.26 14.09 24.33
CA THR A 158 13.19 13.17 24.76
C THR A 158 12.01 13.90 25.40
N GLN A 159 12.28 14.93 26.21
CA GLN A 159 11.23 15.78 26.79
C GLN A 159 10.50 16.60 25.71
N GLU A 160 11.22 17.17 24.74
CA GLU A 160 10.63 17.90 23.61
C GLU A 160 9.72 17.00 22.76
N LEU A 161 10.17 15.78 22.43
CA LEU A 161 9.34 14.79 21.74
C LEU A 161 8.06 14.44 22.51
N LYS A 162 8.15 14.34 23.85
CA LYS A 162 6.99 14.11 24.70
C LYS A 162 6.02 15.30 24.67
N GLY A 163 6.55 16.53 24.57
CA GLY A 163 5.77 17.76 24.37
C GLY A 163 5.02 17.75 23.03
N LEU A 164 5.75 17.55 21.93
CA LEU A 164 5.19 17.47 20.59
C LEU A 164 4.13 16.37 20.46
N LYS A 165 4.33 15.22 21.12
CA LYS A 165 3.33 14.14 21.14
C LYS A 165 2.02 14.57 21.80
N LYS A 166 2.08 15.34 22.89
CA LYS A 166 0.88 15.88 23.56
C LYS A 166 0.18 16.92 22.69
N GLU A 167 0.95 17.79 22.04
CA GLU A 167 0.40 18.78 21.11
C GLU A 167 -0.29 18.13 19.91
N ASN A 168 0.30 17.07 19.35
CA ASN A 168 -0.29 16.30 18.26
C ASN A 168 -1.63 15.66 18.68
N GLU A 169 -1.72 15.14 19.91
CA GLU A 169 -2.97 14.61 20.46
C GLU A 169 -4.05 15.70 20.58
N ILE A 170 -3.69 16.89 21.04
CA ILE A 170 -4.60 18.05 21.12
C ILE A 170 -5.09 18.45 19.73
N LEU A 171 -4.19 18.56 18.75
CA LEU A 171 -4.55 18.89 17.37
C LEU A 171 -5.48 17.84 16.76
N LYS A 172 -5.28 16.55 17.09
CA LYS A 172 -6.15 15.46 16.65
C LYS A 172 -7.57 15.57 17.23
N ILE A 173 -7.68 15.94 18.50
CA ILE A 173 -8.99 16.21 19.14
C ILE A 173 -9.69 17.37 18.44
N GLN A 174 -8.99 18.47 18.18
CA GLN A 174 -9.54 19.64 17.47
C GLN A 174 -10.01 19.28 16.05
N ALA A 175 -9.24 18.46 15.33
CA ALA A 175 -9.63 17.99 13.99
C ALA A 175 -10.92 17.16 14.03
N CYS A 176 -11.07 16.26 15.01
CA CYS A 176 -12.31 15.48 15.20
C CYS A 176 -13.52 16.36 15.54
N GLU A 177 -13.35 17.42 16.33
CA GLU A 177 -14.43 18.36 16.64
C GLU A 177 -14.86 19.18 15.42
N LEU A 178 -13.92 19.64 14.60
CA LEU A 178 -14.21 20.33 13.35
C LEU A 178 -14.93 19.41 12.36
N GLN A 179 -14.50 18.14 12.24
CA GLN A 179 -15.16 17.13 11.42
C GLN A 179 -16.63 16.96 11.85
N LYS A 180 -16.89 16.81 13.16
CA LYS A 180 -18.27 16.70 13.68
C LYS A 180 -19.12 17.92 13.34
N LYS A 181 -18.58 19.13 13.47
CA LYS A 181 -19.30 20.37 13.10
C LYS A 181 -19.64 20.41 11.62
N HIS A 182 -18.71 19.98 10.77
CA HIS A 182 -18.94 19.90 9.33
C HIS A 182 -20.06 18.90 8.99
N ASP A 183 -20.04 17.72 9.62
CA ASP A 183 -21.07 16.70 9.41
C ASP A 183 -22.45 17.16 9.94
N GLU A 184 -22.49 17.89 11.04
CA GLU A 184 -23.70 18.53 11.58
C GLU A 184 -24.26 19.58 10.60
N GLN A 185 -23.39 20.39 9.98
CA GLN A 185 -23.79 21.36 8.95
C GLN A 185 -24.33 20.68 7.70
N LEU A 186 -23.67 19.62 7.21
CA LEU A 186 -24.19 18.80 6.11
C LEU A 186 -25.57 18.23 6.43
N ARG A 187 -25.78 17.76 7.66
CA ARG A 187 -27.07 17.24 8.12
C ARG A 187 -28.16 18.32 8.17
N GLN A 188 -27.81 19.55 8.57
CA GLN A 188 -28.75 20.69 8.54
C GLN A 188 -29.11 21.12 7.11
N VAL A 189 -28.16 21.10 6.19
CA VAL A 189 -28.40 21.42 4.77
C VAL A 189 -29.18 20.30 4.07
N SER A 190 -28.96 19.05 4.50
CA SER A 190 -29.63 17.85 3.99
C SER A 190 -31.05 17.64 4.54
N SER A 191 -31.66 18.60 5.26
CA SER A 191 -33.07 18.49 5.63
C SER A 191 -33.93 18.53 4.35
N VAL A 192 -34.26 17.33 3.85
CA VAL A 192 -35.00 17.03 2.61
C VAL A 192 -36.27 17.87 2.47
N ALA A 193 -36.89 18.25 3.59
CA ALA A 193 -38.06 19.12 3.65
C ALA A 193 -37.92 20.44 2.88
N LYS A 194 -36.75 21.10 2.88
CA LYS A 194 -36.56 22.37 2.14
C LYS A 194 -36.38 22.17 0.64
N GLY A 195 -35.86 21.02 0.22
CA GLY A 195 -35.68 20.69 -1.19
C GLY A 195 -37.00 20.27 -1.84
N GLU A 196 -37.81 19.48 -1.14
CA GLU A 196 -39.13 19.04 -1.61
C GLU A 196 -40.10 20.23 -1.74
N GLU A 197 -40.16 21.14 -0.76
CA GLU A 197 -41.00 22.34 -0.84
C GLU A 197 -40.63 23.23 -2.05
N LEU A 198 -39.33 23.33 -2.37
CA LEU A 198 -38.88 24.13 -3.51
C LEU A 198 -39.25 23.49 -4.86
N ILE A 199 -39.12 22.16 -4.95
CA ILE A 199 -39.47 21.39 -6.15
C ILE A 199 -40.99 21.44 -6.39
N GLU A 200 -41.79 21.31 -5.34
CA GLU A 200 -43.26 21.40 -5.45
C GLU A 200 -43.72 22.81 -5.83
N ALA A 201 -43.06 23.85 -5.29
CA ALA A 201 -43.32 25.24 -5.67
C ALA A 201 -42.94 25.55 -7.13
N ILE A 202 -41.84 24.98 -7.64
CA ILE A 202 -41.44 25.11 -9.04
C ILE A 202 -42.45 24.39 -9.95
N ALA A 203 -42.83 23.16 -9.63
CA ALA A 203 -43.82 22.39 -10.39
C ALA A 203 -45.19 23.09 -10.45
N ALA A 204 -45.62 23.71 -9.34
CA ALA A 204 -46.86 24.49 -9.30
C ALA A 204 -46.80 25.74 -10.20
N LYS A 205 -45.64 26.43 -10.23
CA LYS A 205 -45.44 27.59 -11.10
C LYS A 205 -45.39 27.20 -12.57
N ASP A 206 -44.72 26.10 -12.91
CA ASP A 206 -44.66 25.59 -14.28
C ASP A 206 -46.05 25.26 -14.80
N LYS A 207 -46.88 24.58 -13.99
CA LYS A 207 -48.29 24.31 -14.34
C LYS A 207 -49.07 25.60 -14.62
N LYS A 208 -48.85 26.66 -13.82
CA LYS A 208 -49.50 27.96 -14.03
C LYS A 208 -49.07 28.62 -15.33
N ILE A 209 -47.81 28.50 -15.72
CA ILE A 209 -47.30 28.99 -16.99
C ILE A 209 -47.98 28.27 -18.16
N THR A 210 -48.13 26.94 -18.09
CA THR A 210 -48.80 26.17 -19.14
C THR A 210 -50.27 26.54 -19.29
N GLU A 211 -50.98 26.77 -18.17
CA GLU A 211 -52.37 27.24 -18.18
C GLU A 211 -52.50 28.62 -18.84
N LEU A 212 -51.62 29.57 -18.49
CA LEU A 212 -51.63 30.91 -19.08
C LEU A 212 -51.27 30.91 -20.57
N LEU A 213 -50.37 30.03 -21.01
CA LEU A 213 -50.04 29.86 -22.42
C LEU A 213 -51.22 29.30 -23.22
N ALA A 214 -51.98 28.36 -22.66
CA ALA A 214 -53.19 27.84 -23.29
C ALA A 214 -54.28 28.92 -23.41
N GLU A 215 -54.52 29.68 -22.34
CA GLU A 215 -55.48 30.80 -22.33
C GLU A 215 -55.11 31.88 -23.37
N LEU A 216 -53.82 32.20 -23.50
CA LEU A 216 -53.34 33.16 -24.50
C LEU A 216 -53.58 32.67 -25.94
N GLU A 217 -53.39 31.37 -26.21
CA GLU A 217 -53.64 30.82 -27.55
C GLU A 217 -55.15 30.79 -27.85
N ASP A 218 -55.99 30.47 -26.87
CA ASP A 218 -57.46 30.54 -27.01
C ASP A 218 -57.92 31.97 -27.30
N GLN A 219 -57.43 32.96 -26.55
CA GLN A 219 -57.74 34.38 -26.79
C GLN A 219 -57.26 34.84 -28.17
N LYS A 220 -56.06 34.44 -28.58
CA LYS A 220 -55.53 34.75 -29.91
C LYS A 220 -56.39 34.13 -31.01
N SER A 221 -56.83 32.89 -30.86
CA SER A 221 -57.73 32.24 -31.80
C SER A 221 -59.09 32.93 -31.89
N ALA A 222 -59.63 33.41 -30.76
CA ALA A 222 -60.87 34.16 -30.71
C ALA A 222 -60.76 35.52 -31.42
N VAL A 223 -59.65 36.24 -31.21
CA VAL A 223 -59.35 37.51 -31.91
C VAL A 223 -59.18 37.28 -33.42
N GLU A 224 -58.51 36.19 -33.83
CA GLU A 224 -58.32 35.85 -35.23
C GLU A 224 -59.65 35.48 -35.92
N GLN A 225 -60.53 34.75 -35.23
CA GLN A 225 -61.90 34.48 -35.70
C GLN A 225 -62.73 35.76 -35.81
N GLN A 226 -62.61 36.68 -34.86
CA GLN A 226 -63.32 37.96 -34.89
C GLN A 226 -62.81 38.85 -36.04
N ARG A 227 -61.50 38.84 -36.31
CA ARG A 227 -60.90 39.50 -37.48
C ARG A 227 -61.44 38.92 -38.79
N LYS A 228 -61.51 37.60 -38.93
CA LYS A 228 -62.10 36.95 -40.13
C LYS A 228 -63.58 37.32 -40.31
N LYS A 229 -64.38 37.27 -39.25
CA LYS A 229 -65.80 37.70 -39.29
C LYS A 229 -65.97 39.18 -39.66
N ASN A 230 -65.08 40.06 -39.20
CA ASN A 230 -65.14 41.48 -39.54
C ASN A 230 -64.71 41.76 -40.98
N ASN A 231 -63.75 40.99 -41.52
CA ASN A 231 -63.25 41.18 -42.88
C ASN A 231 -64.17 40.58 -43.97
N GLU A 232 -65.10 39.69 -43.59
CA GLU A 232 -66.12 39.10 -44.46
C GLU A 232 -67.45 39.90 -44.51
N ARG A 233 -67.61 40.96 -43.70
CA ARG A 233 -68.74 41.88 -43.85
C ARG A 233 -68.55 42.69 -45.15
N PRO A 234 -69.50 42.67 -46.10
CA PRO A 234 -69.37 43.48 -47.31
C PRO A 234 -69.32 44.96 -46.90
N GLN A 235 -68.37 45.72 -47.44
CA GLN A 235 -68.14 47.14 -47.15
C GLN A 235 -69.45 47.97 -47.14
N ASN A 236 -70.42 47.60 -47.98
CA ASN A 236 -71.75 48.21 -48.08
C ASN A 236 -72.63 48.06 -46.81
N THR A 237 -72.38 47.08 -45.93
CA THR A 237 -73.15 46.92 -44.66
C THR A 237 -72.73 47.92 -43.60
N GLY A 238 -71.43 48.16 -43.43
CA GLY A 238 -70.92 49.22 -42.55
C GLY A 238 -71.28 50.62 -43.05
N GLU A 239 -71.27 50.82 -44.38
CA GLU A 239 -71.68 52.07 -45.02
C GLU A 239 -73.18 52.38 -44.83
N ASN A 240 -74.04 51.35 -44.79
CA ASN A 240 -75.48 51.50 -44.58
C ASN A 240 -75.86 51.65 -43.10
N GLU A 241 -75.24 50.89 -42.19
CA GLU A 241 -75.41 51.07 -40.74
C GLU A 241 -74.96 52.48 -40.29
N ALA A 242 -73.84 52.97 -40.83
CA ALA A 242 -73.36 54.33 -40.54
C ALA A 242 -74.36 55.41 -41.00
N ARG A 243 -74.97 55.25 -42.19
CA ARG A 243 -76.02 56.15 -42.67
C ARG A 243 -77.27 56.11 -41.79
N GLU A 244 -77.70 54.91 -41.41
CA GLU A 244 -78.90 54.70 -40.60
C GLU A 244 -78.75 55.27 -39.18
N ILE A 245 -77.58 55.08 -38.55
CA ILE A 245 -77.24 55.66 -37.25
C ILE A 245 -77.18 57.19 -37.34
N LEU A 246 -76.50 57.74 -38.35
CA LEU A 246 -76.40 59.19 -38.53
C LEU A 246 -77.77 59.84 -38.75
N GLN A 247 -78.63 59.23 -39.56
CA GLN A 247 -80.00 59.68 -39.77
C GLN A 247 -80.88 59.58 -38.50
N LYS A 248 -80.60 58.62 -37.62
CA LYS A 248 -81.26 58.47 -36.32
C LYS A 248 -80.81 59.54 -35.31
N ILE A 249 -79.54 59.95 -35.35
CA ILE A 249 -78.98 60.98 -34.44
C ILE A 249 -79.41 62.39 -34.87
N PHE A 250 -79.56 62.65 -36.18
CA PHE A 250 -80.06 63.92 -36.71
C PHE A 250 -81.28 63.72 -37.63
N PRO A 251 -82.47 63.41 -37.07
CA PRO A 251 -83.67 63.13 -37.86
C PRO A 251 -84.13 64.30 -38.75
N THR A 252 -83.74 65.52 -38.39
CA THR A 252 -84.09 66.76 -39.11
C THR A 252 -83.23 66.97 -40.37
N VAL A 253 -82.14 66.21 -40.52
CA VAL A 253 -81.20 66.33 -41.65
C VAL A 253 -81.61 65.36 -42.76
N SER A 254 -81.97 65.89 -43.92
CA SER A 254 -82.40 65.10 -45.08
C SER A 254 -81.38 65.21 -46.22
N VAL A 255 -80.88 64.07 -46.69
CA VAL A 255 -79.89 63.95 -47.78
C VAL A 255 -80.36 62.87 -48.76
N ALA A 256 -80.18 63.10 -50.06
CA ALA A 256 -80.63 62.18 -51.11
C ALA A 256 -79.99 60.78 -51.00
N SER A 257 -80.82 59.73 -50.99
CA SER A 257 -80.41 58.33 -50.79
C SER A 257 -79.73 57.68 -51.99
N THR A 258 -79.66 58.37 -53.13
CA THR A 258 -79.06 57.89 -54.39
C THR A 258 -77.56 58.15 -54.50
N LEU A 259 -76.96 58.85 -53.54
CA LEU A 259 -75.53 59.20 -53.53
C LEU A 259 -74.65 58.02 -53.09
N ARG A 260 -73.38 57.98 -53.53
CA ARG A 260 -72.39 57.01 -53.01
C ARG A 260 -71.99 57.36 -51.58
N HIS A 261 -71.49 56.40 -50.79
CA HIS A 261 -71.29 56.58 -49.34
C HIS A 261 -70.45 57.81 -48.98
N CYS A 262 -69.30 57.99 -49.62
CA CYS A 262 -68.44 59.16 -49.38
C CYS A 262 -69.11 60.50 -49.72
N GLU A 263 -69.91 60.54 -50.79
CA GLU A 263 -70.62 61.74 -51.25
C GLU A 263 -71.81 62.07 -50.31
N TRP A 264 -72.50 61.03 -49.81
CA TRP A 264 -73.59 61.16 -48.85
C TRP A 264 -73.11 61.66 -47.48
N ILE A 265 -71.98 61.13 -46.97
CA ILE A 265 -71.41 61.54 -45.68
C ILE A 265 -71.03 63.03 -45.70
N GLN A 266 -70.45 63.52 -46.80
CA GLN A 266 -70.05 64.93 -46.93
C GLN A 266 -71.26 65.88 -46.96
N GLU A 267 -72.34 65.51 -47.65
CA GLU A 267 -73.56 66.33 -47.68
C GLU A 267 -74.33 66.25 -46.35
N PHE A 268 -74.34 65.09 -45.70
CA PHE A 268 -74.88 64.93 -44.37
C PHE A 268 -74.12 65.77 -43.34
N GLU A 269 -72.79 65.81 -43.41
CA GLU A 269 -71.96 66.65 -42.53
C GLU A 269 -72.29 68.14 -42.71
N LYS A 270 -72.40 68.62 -43.95
CA LYS A 270 -72.78 70.02 -44.22
C LYS A 270 -74.14 70.35 -43.65
N ALA A 271 -75.14 69.49 -43.85
CA ALA A 271 -76.50 69.71 -43.37
C ALA A 271 -76.63 69.57 -41.84
N ALA A 272 -75.90 68.63 -41.22
CA ALA A 272 -75.85 68.46 -39.76
C ALA A 272 -75.16 69.65 -39.06
N LYS A 273 -74.11 70.24 -39.67
CA LYS A 273 -73.48 71.47 -39.16
C LYS A 273 -74.45 72.66 -39.11
N VAL A 274 -75.38 72.74 -40.04
CA VAL A 274 -76.43 73.77 -40.04
C VAL A 274 -77.42 73.55 -38.90
N CYS A 275 -77.84 72.31 -38.65
CA CYS A 275 -78.75 71.98 -37.53
C CYS A 275 -78.10 72.11 -36.14
N LEU A 276 -76.79 71.89 -36.02
CA LEU A 276 -76.04 72.05 -34.76
C LEU A 276 -75.95 73.50 -34.29
N HIS A 277 -76.12 74.48 -35.19
CA HIS A 277 -76.10 75.90 -34.83
C HIS A 277 -77.36 76.38 -34.10
N GLU A 278 -78.42 75.55 -34.00
CA GLU A 278 -79.73 75.92 -33.43
C GLU A 278 -80.11 75.16 -32.13
N SER A 279 -79.26 74.29 -31.58
CA SER A 279 -79.60 73.51 -30.37
C SER A 279 -78.57 73.66 -29.25
N GLY A 280 -79.00 74.22 -28.11
CA GLY A 280 -78.17 74.53 -26.95
C GLY A 280 -77.46 73.31 -26.35
N GLY A 281 -76.13 73.38 -26.26
CA GLY A 281 -75.25 72.29 -25.81
C GLY A 281 -74.38 72.66 -24.62
N ALA A 282 -74.97 72.86 -23.43
CA ALA A 282 -74.21 73.09 -22.19
C ALA A 282 -74.06 71.80 -21.34
N GLU A 283 -75.04 70.89 -21.38
CA GLU A 283 -75.03 69.66 -20.57
C GLU A 283 -74.18 68.54 -21.19
N LYS A 284 -74.19 68.43 -22.53
CA LYS A 284 -73.30 67.51 -23.28
C LYS A 284 -71.82 67.88 -23.17
N VAL A 285 -71.50 69.15 -22.97
CA VAL A 285 -70.11 69.62 -22.80
C VAL A 285 -69.56 69.15 -21.46
N LYS A 286 -70.34 69.23 -20.38
CA LYS A 286 -69.95 68.74 -19.05
C LYS A 286 -69.72 67.21 -19.02
N GLU A 287 -70.55 66.44 -19.74
CA GLU A 287 -70.38 64.98 -19.85
C GLU A 287 -69.08 64.62 -20.60
N LEU A 288 -68.74 65.36 -21.67
CA LEU A 288 -67.50 65.17 -22.41
C LEU A 288 -66.26 65.57 -21.60
N GLU A 289 -66.34 66.66 -20.83
CA GLU A 289 -65.28 67.08 -19.90
C GLU A 289 -65.03 66.02 -18.82
N GLN A 290 -66.08 65.41 -18.27
CA GLN A 290 -65.95 64.31 -17.31
C GLN A 290 -65.29 63.08 -17.95
N LYS A 291 -65.74 62.64 -19.13
CA LYS A 291 -65.16 61.48 -19.85
C LYS A 291 -63.71 61.71 -20.25
N LEU A 292 -63.33 62.96 -20.58
CA LEU A 292 -61.94 63.32 -20.83
C LEU A 292 -61.10 63.16 -19.56
N LYS A 293 -61.57 63.67 -18.42
CA LYS A 293 -60.88 63.53 -17.13
C LYS A 293 -60.75 62.07 -16.70
N GLU A 294 -61.81 61.27 -16.84
CA GLU A 294 -61.76 59.83 -16.57
C GLU A 294 -60.76 59.11 -17.49
N GLY A 295 -60.70 59.48 -18.77
CA GLY A 295 -59.71 58.97 -19.73
C GLY A 295 -58.27 59.37 -19.39
N GLU A 296 -58.05 60.60 -18.92
CA GLU A 296 -56.76 61.08 -18.43
C GLU A 296 -56.32 60.31 -17.18
N GLU A 297 -57.22 60.09 -16.22
CA GLU A 297 -56.96 59.28 -15.02
C GLU A 297 -56.60 57.83 -15.38
N ILE A 298 -57.34 57.20 -16.30
CA ILE A 298 -57.03 55.86 -16.82
C ILE A 298 -55.66 55.84 -17.53
N HIS A 299 -55.36 56.86 -18.34
CA HIS A 299 -54.07 56.98 -19.02
C HIS A 299 -52.91 57.08 -18.02
N THR A 300 -53.07 57.88 -16.95
CA THR A 300 -52.04 57.98 -15.90
C THR A 300 -51.84 56.67 -15.15
N LEU A 301 -52.90 55.91 -14.88
CA LEU A 301 -52.82 54.61 -14.22
C LEU A 301 -52.09 53.59 -15.10
N LEU A 302 -52.41 53.52 -16.39
CA LEU A 302 -51.75 52.63 -17.35
C LEU A 302 -50.26 52.98 -17.51
N GLN A 303 -49.94 54.29 -17.54
CA GLN A 303 -48.54 54.75 -17.57
C GLN A 303 -47.77 54.25 -16.33
N LEU A 304 -48.36 54.36 -15.14
CA LEU A 304 -47.74 53.87 -13.89
C LEU A 304 -47.55 52.35 -13.91
N GLU A 305 -48.51 51.62 -14.44
CA GLU A 305 -48.41 50.16 -14.59
C GLU A 305 -47.29 49.76 -15.58
N CYS A 306 -47.16 50.46 -16.71
CA CYS A 306 -46.04 50.29 -17.63
C CYS A 306 -44.68 50.55 -16.97
N GLU A 307 -44.55 51.61 -16.16
CA GLU A 307 -43.31 51.88 -15.43
C GLU A 307 -43.00 50.79 -14.39
N LYS A 308 -44.03 50.28 -13.69
CA LYS A 308 -43.87 49.13 -12.80
C LYS A 308 -43.38 47.90 -13.56
N TYR A 309 -43.93 47.59 -14.73
CA TYR A 309 -43.47 46.46 -15.56
C TYR A 309 -42.02 46.63 -16.00
N LYS A 310 -41.62 47.84 -16.44
CA LYS A 310 -40.22 48.13 -16.79
C LYS A 310 -39.28 47.90 -15.60
N SER A 311 -39.67 48.35 -14.41
CA SER A 311 -38.88 48.14 -13.19
C SER A 311 -38.73 46.65 -12.85
N VAL A 312 -39.82 45.88 -12.90
CA VAL A 312 -39.77 44.44 -12.64
C VAL A 312 -38.91 43.72 -13.69
N LEU A 313 -39.03 44.09 -14.97
CA LEU A 313 -38.19 43.52 -16.04
C LEU A 313 -36.70 43.78 -15.76
N ALA A 314 -36.32 45.01 -15.43
CA ALA A 314 -34.93 45.35 -15.09
C ALA A 314 -34.42 44.57 -13.88
N GLU A 315 -35.26 44.37 -12.85
CA GLU A 315 -34.91 43.55 -11.69
C GLU A 315 -34.72 42.07 -12.07
N THR A 316 -35.64 41.51 -12.86
CA THR A 316 -35.54 40.12 -13.33
C THR A 316 -34.32 39.90 -14.22
N GLU A 317 -34.00 40.83 -15.11
CA GLU A 317 -32.78 40.80 -15.92
C GLU A 317 -31.53 40.85 -15.03
N GLY A 318 -31.53 41.70 -14.00
CA GLY A 318 -30.44 41.77 -13.03
C GLY A 318 -30.26 40.46 -12.24
N ILE A 319 -31.34 39.76 -11.87
CA ILE A 319 -31.28 38.45 -11.23
C ILE A 319 -30.70 37.41 -12.20
N LEU A 320 -31.18 37.38 -13.45
CA LEU A 320 -30.69 36.44 -14.47
C LEU A 320 -29.20 36.63 -14.76
N GLN A 321 -28.72 37.87 -14.89
CA GLN A 321 -27.30 38.16 -15.10
C GLN A 321 -26.43 37.69 -13.91
N ARG A 322 -26.92 37.83 -12.67
CA ARG A 322 -26.21 37.31 -11.49
C ARG A 322 -26.17 35.79 -11.47
N LEU A 323 -27.29 35.13 -11.79
CA LEU A 323 -27.35 33.67 -11.88
C LEU A 323 -26.42 33.14 -12.97
N GLN A 324 -26.47 33.74 -14.17
CA GLN A 324 -25.59 33.37 -15.27
C GLN A 324 -24.11 33.46 -14.86
N ARG A 325 -23.69 34.59 -14.27
CA ARG A 325 -22.32 34.77 -13.80
C ARG A 325 -21.95 33.72 -12.74
N SER A 326 -22.85 33.46 -11.79
CA SER A 326 -22.62 32.45 -10.75
C SER A 326 -22.43 31.05 -11.33
N VAL A 327 -23.16 30.70 -12.38
CA VAL A 327 -23.02 29.42 -13.08
C VAL A 327 -21.69 29.36 -13.82
N GLU A 328 -21.35 30.38 -14.60
CA GLU A 328 -20.06 30.46 -15.32
C GLU A 328 -18.87 30.37 -14.36
N GLU A 329 -18.95 31.03 -13.20
CA GLU A 329 -17.94 30.97 -12.15
C GLU A 329 -17.82 29.57 -11.51
N GLU A 330 -18.95 28.91 -11.23
CA GLU A 330 -18.96 27.52 -10.73
C GLU A 330 -18.41 26.56 -11.78
N GLU A 331 -18.82 26.66 -13.05
CA GLU A 331 -18.28 25.87 -14.14
C GLU A 331 -16.75 26.03 -14.26
N GLY A 332 -16.26 27.26 -14.13
CA GLY A 332 -14.82 27.55 -14.05
C GLY A 332 -14.14 26.86 -12.88
N ARG A 333 -14.73 26.94 -11.67
CA ARG A 333 -14.20 26.26 -10.47
C ARG A 333 -14.13 24.75 -10.65
N TRP A 334 -15.19 24.13 -11.15
CA TRP A 334 -15.23 22.68 -11.37
C TRP A 334 -14.24 22.23 -12.44
N LYS A 335 -14.03 23.05 -13.47
CA LYS A 335 -13.03 22.78 -14.51
C LYS A 335 -11.60 22.77 -13.96
N VAL A 336 -11.25 23.76 -13.13
CA VAL A 336 -9.94 23.81 -12.45
C VAL A 336 -9.77 22.60 -11.52
N LYS A 337 -10.78 22.30 -10.70
CA LYS A 337 -10.74 21.16 -9.77
C LYS A 337 -10.61 19.81 -10.49
N LEU A 338 -11.24 19.67 -11.66
CA LEU A 338 -11.11 18.50 -12.51
C LEU A 338 -9.68 18.37 -13.06
N GLU A 339 -9.09 19.47 -13.52
CA GLU A 339 -7.71 19.49 -14.05
C GLU A 339 -6.68 19.19 -12.96
N GLU A 340 -6.83 19.76 -11.77
CA GLU A 340 -6.02 19.46 -10.58
C GLU A 340 -6.09 17.97 -10.23
N SER A 341 -7.30 17.42 -10.09
CA SER A 341 -7.49 16.00 -9.80
C SER A 341 -6.92 15.08 -10.89
N GLN A 342 -7.01 15.50 -12.16
CA GLN A 342 -6.41 14.76 -13.28
C GLN A 342 -4.88 14.79 -13.27
N ASN A 343 -4.27 15.89 -12.80
CA ASN A 343 -2.82 16.00 -12.62
C ASN A 343 -2.35 15.16 -11.43
N GLU A 344 -3.02 15.24 -10.27
CA GLU A 344 -2.73 14.39 -9.11
C GLU A 344 -2.82 12.90 -9.47
N LEU A 345 -3.84 12.50 -10.25
CA LEU A 345 -3.97 11.13 -10.74
C LEU A 345 -2.79 10.72 -11.63
N ARG A 346 -2.26 11.65 -12.45
CA ARG A 346 -1.11 11.39 -13.32
C ARG A 346 0.17 11.20 -12.50
N GLU A 347 0.37 12.03 -11.48
CA GLU A 347 1.50 11.93 -10.56
C GLU A 347 1.44 10.65 -9.72
N ALA A 348 0.26 10.30 -9.21
CA ALA A 348 0.03 9.05 -8.50
C ALA A 348 0.32 7.84 -9.39
N LYS A 349 -0.14 7.85 -10.65
CA LYS A 349 0.19 6.79 -11.63
C LYS A 349 1.69 6.67 -11.88
N SER A 350 2.40 7.80 -12.02
CA SER A 350 3.85 7.80 -12.18
C SER A 350 4.56 7.22 -10.94
N SER A 351 4.07 7.55 -9.74
CA SER A 351 4.63 7.06 -8.49
C SER A 351 4.41 5.56 -8.32
N VAL A 352 3.21 5.06 -8.67
CA VAL A 352 2.91 3.62 -8.68
C VAL A 352 3.84 2.89 -9.65
N HIS A 353 4.05 3.42 -10.85
CA HIS A 353 4.96 2.81 -11.82
C HIS A 353 6.40 2.69 -11.29
N LEU A 354 6.90 3.70 -10.58
CA LEU A 354 8.22 3.65 -9.93
C LEU A 354 8.27 2.60 -8.80
N LEU A 355 7.21 2.48 -8.01
CA LEU A 355 7.13 1.47 -6.95
C LEU A 355 7.04 0.05 -7.53
N GLU A 356 6.33 -0.15 -8.63
CA GLU A 356 6.30 -1.42 -9.37
C GLU A 356 7.71 -1.81 -9.85
N GLN A 357 8.47 -0.86 -10.40
CA GLN A 357 9.85 -1.09 -10.83
C GLN A 357 10.77 -1.45 -9.66
N GLU A 358 10.68 -0.75 -8.52
CA GLU A 358 11.47 -1.08 -7.33
C GLU A 358 11.07 -2.43 -6.73
N LEU A 359 9.79 -2.79 -6.76
CA LEU A 359 9.30 -4.10 -6.32
C LEU A 359 9.94 -5.21 -7.16
N ASP A 360 9.98 -5.07 -8.47
CA ASP A 360 10.61 -6.05 -9.36
C ASP A 360 12.14 -6.12 -9.13
N ARG A 361 12.78 -4.99 -8.86
CA ARG A 361 14.20 -4.95 -8.48
C ARG A 361 14.47 -5.65 -7.14
N VAL A 362 13.60 -5.46 -6.16
CA VAL A 362 13.67 -6.16 -4.86
C VAL A 362 13.45 -7.65 -5.03
N LYS A 363 12.46 -8.08 -5.83
CA LYS A 363 12.26 -9.50 -6.16
C LYS A 363 13.52 -10.12 -6.78
N GLY A 364 14.15 -9.43 -7.73
CA GLY A 364 15.42 -9.86 -8.32
C GLY A 364 16.52 -10.07 -7.28
N ARG A 365 16.74 -9.09 -6.39
CA ARG A 365 17.72 -9.22 -5.29
C ARG A 365 17.37 -10.31 -4.28
N SER A 366 16.08 -10.54 -4.03
CA SER A 366 15.62 -11.63 -3.16
C SER A 366 15.98 -12.99 -3.76
N GLN A 367 15.75 -13.17 -5.06
CA GLN A 367 16.10 -14.41 -5.75
C GLN A 367 17.61 -14.65 -5.75
N GLU A 368 18.41 -13.60 -5.99
CA GLU A 368 19.87 -13.67 -5.91
C GLU A 368 20.34 -14.06 -4.51
N ARG A 369 19.76 -13.48 -3.46
CA ARG A 369 20.05 -13.84 -2.07
C ARG A 369 19.71 -15.31 -1.78
N GLU A 370 18.58 -15.81 -2.28
CA GLU A 370 18.20 -17.21 -2.10
C GLU A 370 19.19 -18.15 -2.79
N ASN A 371 19.68 -17.78 -3.97
CA ASN A 371 20.70 -18.57 -4.67
C ASN A 371 22.02 -18.59 -3.88
N LEU A 372 22.46 -17.43 -3.37
CA LEU A 372 23.65 -17.34 -2.51
C LEU A 372 23.48 -18.12 -1.20
N PHE A 373 22.26 -18.18 -0.64
CA PHE A 373 21.98 -18.97 0.55
C PHE A 373 22.16 -20.47 0.27
N LYS A 374 21.65 -20.97 -0.87
CA LYS A 374 21.85 -22.37 -1.30
C LYS A 374 23.32 -22.69 -1.55
N GLU A 375 24.06 -21.78 -2.15
CA GLU A 375 25.52 -21.96 -2.36
C GLU A 375 26.27 -21.99 -1.03
N LYS A 376 25.94 -21.08 -0.10
CA LYS A 376 26.51 -21.06 1.24
C LYS A 376 26.26 -22.37 1.99
N GLU A 377 25.02 -22.86 1.99
CA GLU A 377 24.66 -24.14 2.62
C GLU A 377 25.47 -25.30 2.03
N HIS A 378 25.61 -25.34 0.70
CA HIS A 378 26.45 -26.35 0.05
C HIS A 378 27.92 -26.25 0.49
N LEU A 379 28.50 -25.05 0.53
CA LEU A 379 29.87 -24.85 1.00
C LEU A 379 30.07 -25.22 2.48
N GLU A 380 29.08 -24.95 3.32
CA GLU A 380 29.10 -25.37 4.73
C GLU A 380 29.12 -26.90 4.87
N THR A 381 28.33 -27.62 4.07
CA THR A 381 28.35 -29.10 4.08
C THR A 381 29.69 -29.67 3.60
N GLU A 382 30.29 -29.09 2.55
CA GLU A 382 31.61 -29.52 2.07
C GLU A 382 32.72 -29.20 3.08
N LEU A 383 32.61 -28.06 3.78
CA LEU A 383 33.54 -27.71 4.86
C LEU A 383 33.44 -28.69 6.04
N GLU A 384 32.24 -29.01 6.50
CA GLU A 384 32.02 -29.99 7.57
C GLU A 384 32.61 -31.35 7.19
N LYS A 385 32.43 -31.79 5.95
CA LYS A 385 33.03 -33.02 5.44
C LYS A 385 34.55 -32.97 5.47
N ALA A 386 35.15 -31.87 5.00
CA ALA A 386 36.61 -31.69 5.03
C ALA A 386 37.17 -31.66 6.47
N GLU A 387 36.43 -31.08 7.41
CA GLU A 387 36.81 -31.07 8.83
C GLU A 387 36.75 -32.46 9.46
N ASN A 388 35.73 -33.26 9.12
CA ASN A 388 35.61 -34.65 9.55
C ASN A 388 36.75 -35.53 8.98
N GLU A 389 37.09 -35.35 7.71
CA GLU A 389 38.24 -36.01 7.09
C GLU A 389 39.56 -35.60 7.79
N ARG A 390 39.75 -34.30 8.04
CA ARG A 390 40.91 -33.79 8.79
C ARG A 390 41.00 -34.38 10.19
N ALA A 391 39.88 -34.46 10.92
CA ALA A 391 39.83 -35.05 12.26
C ALA A 391 40.26 -36.53 12.25
N THR A 392 39.85 -37.26 11.21
CA THR A 392 40.25 -38.65 10.98
C THR A 392 41.77 -38.74 10.77
N TYR A 393 42.32 -37.96 9.85
CA TYR A 393 43.77 -37.93 9.60
C TYR A 393 44.59 -37.54 10.84
N VAL A 394 44.12 -36.57 11.63
CA VAL A 394 44.80 -36.19 12.89
C VAL A 394 44.81 -37.34 13.90
N SER A 395 43.72 -38.11 13.98
CA SER A 395 43.67 -39.30 14.84
C SER A 395 44.66 -40.37 14.37
N GLU A 396 44.71 -40.65 13.07
CA GLU A 396 45.66 -41.60 12.48
C GLU A 396 47.12 -41.17 12.72
N VAL A 397 47.45 -39.90 12.51
CA VAL A 397 48.79 -39.36 12.77
C VAL A 397 49.15 -39.47 14.25
N ARG A 398 48.19 -39.25 15.16
CA ARG A 398 48.42 -39.42 16.61
C ARG A 398 48.73 -40.88 16.95
N GLU A 399 47.98 -41.82 16.39
CA GLU A 399 48.19 -43.26 16.58
C GLU A 399 49.58 -43.68 16.07
N LEU A 400 49.94 -43.26 14.85
CA LEU A 400 51.27 -43.52 14.28
C LEU A 400 52.39 -42.93 15.13
N LYS A 401 52.20 -41.72 15.69
CA LYS A 401 53.18 -41.10 16.60
C LYS A 401 53.35 -41.91 17.88
N THR A 402 52.26 -42.44 18.45
CA THR A 402 52.32 -43.32 19.63
C THR A 402 53.11 -44.58 19.31
N GLN A 403 52.79 -45.26 18.20
CA GLN A 403 53.49 -46.47 17.76
C GLN A 403 54.99 -46.21 17.50
N LEU A 404 55.33 -45.05 16.91
CA LEU A 404 56.73 -44.65 16.70
C LEU A 404 57.47 -44.42 18.02
N ASN A 405 56.84 -43.77 19.01
CA ASN A 405 57.45 -43.58 20.32
C ASN A 405 57.67 -44.91 21.05
N GLU A 406 56.73 -45.86 20.94
CA GLU A 406 56.87 -47.19 21.51
C GLU A 406 58.03 -47.98 20.87
N THR A 407 58.20 -47.90 19.55
CA THR A 407 59.31 -48.57 18.87
C THR A 407 60.65 -47.92 19.20
N LEU A 408 60.71 -46.59 19.30
CA LEU A 408 61.89 -45.87 19.77
C LEU A 408 62.29 -46.28 21.19
N GLN A 409 61.32 -46.37 22.12
CA GLN A 409 61.59 -46.81 23.48
C GLN A 409 62.10 -48.25 23.55
N LYS A 410 61.53 -49.15 22.74
CA LYS A 410 62.02 -50.54 22.63
C LYS A 410 63.44 -50.59 22.09
N LEU A 411 63.74 -49.82 21.04
CA LEU A 411 65.06 -49.77 20.42
C LEU A 411 66.11 -49.20 21.39
N GLU A 412 65.75 -48.16 22.15
CA GLU A 412 66.61 -47.59 23.19
C GLU A 412 66.88 -48.62 24.30
N GLY A 413 65.86 -49.36 24.74
CA GLY A 413 66.01 -50.49 25.65
C GLY A 413 66.97 -51.56 25.13
N GLU A 414 66.78 -52.04 23.89
CA GLU A 414 67.70 -53.00 23.26
C GLU A 414 69.12 -52.45 23.16
N GLN A 415 69.29 -51.17 22.87
CA GLN A 415 70.60 -50.53 22.77
C GLN A 415 71.30 -50.49 24.13
N THR A 416 70.58 -50.16 25.20
CA THR A 416 71.14 -50.19 26.58
C THR A 416 71.54 -51.60 27.00
N GLU A 417 70.73 -52.62 26.69
CA GLU A 417 71.06 -54.02 26.96
C GLU A 417 72.27 -54.49 26.14
N ARG A 418 72.35 -54.14 24.84
CA ARG A 418 73.54 -54.42 24.02
C ARG A 418 74.81 -53.78 24.61
N GLN A 419 74.69 -52.55 25.12
CA GLN A 419 75.83 -51.88 25.77
C GLN A 419 76.24 -52.60 27.06
N LYS A 420 75.29 -53.07 27.86
CA LYS A 420 75.56 -53.86 29.07
C LYS A 420 76.24 -55.19 28.73
N VAL A 421 75.69 -55.95 27.78
CA VAL A 421 76.30 -57.21 27.31
C VAL A 421 77.71 -56.98 26.75
N ALA A 422 77.93 -55.89 26.01
CA ALA A 422 79.27 -55.55 25.52
C ALA A 422 80.26 -55.26 26.67
N ASN A 423 79.80 -54.62 27.75
CA ASN A 423 80.61 -54.38 28.95
C ASN A 423 80.90 -55.70 29.69
N ASP A 424 79.89 -56.53 29.93
CA ASP A 424 80.02 -57.83 30.60
C ASP A 424 80.97 -58.76 29.82
N LEU A 425 80.87 -58.76 28.49
CA LEU A 425 81.79 -59.49 27.61
C LEU A 425 83.23 -59.01 27.77
N HIS A 426 83.45 -57.69 27.84
CA HIS A 426 84.79 -57.13 28.06
C HIS A 426 85.37 -57.53 29.42
N GLU A 427 84.56 -57.60 30.46
CA GLU A 427 84.96 -58.06 31.79
C GLU A 427 85.26 -59.57 31.83
N ALA A 428 84.43 -60.38 31.17
CA ALA A 428 84.69 -61.80 30.98
C ALA A 428 85.98 -62.04 30.20
N GLN A 429 86.25 -61.24 29.15
CA GLN A 429 87.49 -61.30 28.38
C GLN A 429 88.72 -61.01 29.26
N LYS A 430 88.67 -59.96 30.11
CA LYS A 430 89.75 -59.68 31.08
C LYS A 430 89.97 -60.83 32.05
N SER A 431 88.89 -61.43 32.54
CA SER A 431 88.95 -62.57 33.45
C SER A 431 89.57 -63.79 32.77
N LEU A 432 89.23 -64.04 31.51
CA LEU A 432 89.82 -65.09 30.70
C LEU A 432 91.32 -64.87 30.47
N ASP A 433 91.73 -63.64 30.13
CA ASP A 433 93.14 -63.30 29.95
C ASP A 433 93.94 -63.54 31.24
N LEU A 434 93.38 -63.19 32.41
CA LEU A 434 93.98 -63.48 33.72
C LEU A 434 94.14 -64.99 33.96
N ILE A 435 93.10 -65.79 33.67
CA ILE A 435 93.16 -67.25 33.81
C ILE A 435 94.22 -67.84 32.86
N GLN A 436 94.29 -67.39 31.61
CA GLN A 436 95.31 -67.82 30.66
C GLN A 436 96.73 -67.50 31.15
N LEU A 437 96.91 -66.32 31.77
CA LEU A 437 98.18 -65.88 32.36
C LEU A 437 98.58 -66.73 33.58
N GLU A 438 97.61 -67.11 34.41
CA GLU A 438 97.81 -68.00 35.57
C GLU A 438 98.15 -69.44 35.13
N ILE A 439 97.53 -69.95 34.06
CA ILE A 439 97.88 -71.25 33.44
C ILE A 439 99.32 -71.21 32.89
N LEU A 440 99.73 -70.10 32.27
CA LEU A 440 101.10 -69.88 31.79
C LEU A 440 102.14 -69.85 32.94
N LYS A 441 101.77 -69.35 34.13
CA LYS A 441 102.59 -69.46 35.35
C LYS A 441 102.63 -70.87 35.92
N GLY A 442 101.50 -71.59 35.95
CA GLY A 442 101.42 -72.97 36.44
C GLY A 442 102.11 -74.01 35.55
N THR A 443 102.48 -73.63 34.33
CA THR A 443 103.24 -74.45 33.36
C THR A 443 104.73 -74.10 33.29
N SER A 444 105.20 -73.15 34.10
CA SER A 444 106.60 -72.72 34.15
C SER A 444 107.43 -73.30 35.31
N ASP A 445 106.99 -74.38 35.96
CA ASP A 445 107.80 -75.08 36.98
C ASP A 445 108.29 -76.46 36.48
N PRO A 446 109.55 -76.57 36.01
CA PRO A 446 110.20 -77.84 35.72
C PRO A 446 110.92 -78.37 36.97
N ASN A 447 110.38 -79.48 37.53
CA ASN A 447 110.87 -80.36 38.61
C ASN A 447 110.57 -79.95 40.06
N VAL A 448 110.19 -80.79 41.03
CA VAL A 448 109.87 -82.24 41.23
C VAL A 448 109.34 -82.33 42.70
N ILE A 449 108.48 -83.29 43.08
CA ILE A 449 108.64 -84.42 44.05
C ILE A 449 107.24 -85.09 44.12
N GLU A 450 106.94 -86.32 43.73
CA GLU A 450 107.54 -87.67 43.84
C GLU A 450 107.39 -88.34 45.23
N ASN A 451 106.38 -89.24 45.35
CA ASN A 451 106.25 -90.44 46.22
C ASN A 451 104.78 -90.92 46.17
N SER A 452 104.37 -92.18 45.99
CA SER A 452 105.03 -93.50 45.88
C SER A 452 104.10 -94.50 45.16
N ASP A 453 104.71 -95.45 44.44
CA ASP A 453 104.29 -96.81 44.01
C ASP A 453 102.80 -97.19 43.87
N ILE A 454 102.38 -97.55 42.64
CA ILE A 454 101.83 -98.87 42.20
C ILE A 454 101.11 -98.76 40.82
N SER A 455 101.63 -99.53 39.85
CA SER A 455 100.99 -100.14 38.64
C SER A 455 100.35 -99.30 37.50
N PRO A 456 100.43 -99.81 36.25
CA PRO A 456 100.07 -99.06 35.05
C PRO A 456 98.57 -99.16 34.78
N ALA A 457 97.91 -98.02 34.62
CA ALA A 457 96.52 -97.96 34.16
C ALA A 457 96.35 -96.84 33.14
N THR A 458 95.89 -97.26 31.96
CA THR A 458 95.67 -96.54 30.71
C THR A 458 94.54 -95.49 30.78
N ASP A 459 94.28 -94.89 31.94
CA ASP A 459 93.11 -94.02 32.20
C ASP A 459 93.43 -92.52 32.31
N GLU A 460 94.69 -92.12 32.48
CA GLU A 460 95.04 -90.69 32.56
C GLU A 460 95.21 -90.02 31.19
N GLN A 461 95.66 -90.76 30.17
CA GLN A 461 95.76 -90.26 28.80
C GLN A 461 94.36 -90.05 28.20
N GLN A 462 93.41 -90.96 28.49
CA GLN A 462 92.00 -90.83 28.07
C GLN A 462 91.28 -89.68 28.80
N LYS A 463 91.58 -89.42 30.08
CA LYS A 463 91.03 -88.24 30.78
C LYS A 463 91.60 -86.93 30.25
N LYS A 464 92.91 -86.85 29.95
CA LYS A 464 93.51 -85.66 29.31
C LYS A 464 92.99 -85.42 27.89
N GLU A 465 92.83 -86.45 27.07
CA GLU A 465 92.22 -86.33 25.74
C GLU A 465 90.72 -85.99 25.80
N LYS A 466 90.00 -86.51 26.79
CA LYS A 466 88.57 -86.20 26.99
C LYS A 466 88.35 -84.78 27.52
N ILE A 467 89.25 -84.29 28.38
CA ILE A 467 89.24 -82.88 28.84
C ILE A 467 89.68 -81.94 27.72
N SER A 468 90.71 -82.31 26.93
CA SER A 468 91.18 -81.52 25.78
C SER A 468 90.15 -81.44 24.65
N SER A 469 89.47 -82.56 24.35
CA SER A 469 88.38 -82.59 23.35
C SER A 469 87.13 -81.87 23.86
N SER A 470 86.77 -82.02 25.13
CA SER A 470 85.73 -81.22 25.79
C SER A 470 86.03 -79.72 25.70
N LEU A 471 87.26 -79.31 26.02
CA LEU A 471 87.66 -77.90 26.00
C LEU A 471 87.69 -77.34 24.58
N SER A 472 88.21 -78.11 23.62
CA SER A 472 88.19 -77.72 22.19
C SER A 472 86.76 -77.61 21.67
N GLN A 473 85.85 -78.48 22.12
CA GLN A 473 84.43 -78.43 21.77
C GLN A 473 83.75 -77.19 22.38
N THR A 474 84.07 -76.83 23.63
CA THR A 474 83.59 -75.59 24.27
C THR A 474 84.13 -74.34 23.57
N VAL A 475 85.42 -74.33 23.21
CA VAL A 475 86.02 -73.23 22.43
C VAL A 475 85.35 -73.08 21.07
N THR A 476 85.09 -74.19 20.37
CA THR A 476 84.38 -74.17 19.09
C THR A 476 82.94 -73.65 19.25
N GLN A 477 82.23 -74.04 20.31
CA GLN A 477 80.89 -73.54 20.62
C GLN A 477 80.88 -72.04 20.92
N LEU A 478 81.86 -71.54 21.70
CA LEU A 478 82.02 -70.12 21.97
C LEU A 478 82.36 -69.32 20.71
N GLN A 479 83.23 -69.85 19.84
CA GLN A 479 83.55 -69.24 18.55
C GLN A 479 82.34 -69.19 17.61
N GLN A 480 81.53 -70.25 17.59
CA GLN A 480 80.29 -70.30 16.81
C GLN A 480 79.22 -69.34 17.38
N CYS A 481 79.14 -69.19 18.70
CA CYS A 481 78.24 -68.24 19.36
C CYS A 481 78.64 -66.78 19.05
N LEU A 482 79.94 -66.46 19.12
CA LEU A 482 80.49 -65.16 18.69
C LEU A 482 80.20 -64.85 17.22
N GLN A 483 80.24 -65.85 16.34
CA GLN A 483 79.95 -65.68 14.90
C GLN A 483 78.46 -65.46 14.61
N GLN A 484 77.55 -65.95 15.46
CA GLN A 484 76.12 -65.65 15.35
C GLN A 484 75.79 -64.24 15.87
N LEU A 485 76.48 -63.79 16.91
CA LEU A 485 76.31 -62.42 17.45
C LEU A 485 76.82 -61.34 16.48
N THR A 486 77.89 -61.60 15.71
CA THR A 486 78.36 -60.67 14.67
C THR A 486 77.43 -60.61 13.46
N LYS A 487 76.81 -61.71 13.05
CA LYS A 487 75.78 -61.72 11.98
C LYS A 487 74.48 -61.03 12.38
N GLY A 488 74.09 -61.09 13.65
CA GLY A 488 72.96 -60.33 14.18
C GLY A 488 73.15 -58.80 14.08
N ARG A 489 74.40 -58.33 14.03
CA ARG A 489 74.74 -56.90 13.89
C ARG A 489 74.52 -56.35 12.47
N GLU A 490 74.61 -57.21 11.45
CA GLU A 490 74.41 -56.82 10.03
C GLU A 490 72.92 -56.75 9.66
N HIS A 491 72.05 -57.52 10.33
CA HIS A 491 70.61 -57.53 10.03
C HIS A 491 69.87 -56.23 10.44
N PHE A 492 70.44 -55.44 11.36
CA PHE A 492 69.89 -54.13 11.77
C PHE A 492 70.31 -52.96 10.86
N GLN A 493 71.23 -53.17 9.90
CA GLN A 493 71.65 -52.12 8.96
C GLN A 493 70.87 -52.12 7.63
N VAL A 494 69.99 -53.09 7.39
CA VAL A 494 69.28 -53.28 6.11
C VAL A 494 67.81 -52.83 6.15
N ILE A 495 67.34 -52.26 7.26
CA ILE A 495 65.99 -51.69 7.38
C ILE A 495 66.09 -50.20 7.76
N GLY A 496 66.72 -49.44 6.88
CA GLY A 496 66.70 -47.96 6.87
C GLY A 496 65.78 -47.47 5.77
#